data_AF-A0A1Q7DGU2-F1
#
_entry.id   AF-A0A1Q7DGU2-F1
#
_cell.length_a   1.000
_cell.length_b   1.000
_cell.length_c   1.000
_cell.angle_alpha   90.00
_cell.angle_beta   90.00
_cell.angle_gamma   90.00
#
_symmetry.space_group_name_H-M   'P 1'
#
loop_
_entity.id
_entity.type
_entity.pdbx_description
1 polymer ?
#
loop_
_entity_poly.entity_id
_entity_poly.type
_entity_poly.pdbx_seq_one_letter_code
_entity_poly.pdbx_strand_id
1 'polypeptide(L)'
;MSDIVEEIRRAYEGVGIRLDHPASYGTYYRLLCAACGRMIGNVGDRLLPGQAQEIVDAQRELYASGLLGCACGHQQERLKGARS
;
A
#
# COMPACT_ATOMS: atom_id res chain seq x y z
N MET A 1 -11.56 -10.49 9.12
CA MET A 1 -10.52 -9.45 9.01
C MET A 1 -11.07 -8.22 9.72
N SER A 2 -10.30 -7.52 10.56
CA SER A 2 -10.83 -6.34 11.27
C SER A 2 -11.07 -5.18 10.29
N ASP A 3 -11.97 -4.25 10.65
CA ASP A 3 -12.32 -3.09 9.81
C ASP A 3 -11.08 -2.28 9.43
N ILE A 4 -10.13 -2.12 10.36
CA ILE A 4 -8.87 -1.42 10.10
C ILE A 4 -7.99 -2.14 9.08
N VAL A 5 -7.97 -3.47 9.06
CA VAL A 5 -7.17 -4.24 8.10
C VAL A 5 -7.79 -4.19 6.70
N GLU A 6 -9.13 -4.16 6.61
CA GLU A 6 -9.83 -3.90 5.34
C GLU A 6 -9.58 -2.49 4.84
N GLU A 7 -9.56 -1.48 5.72
CA GLU A 7 -9.21 -0.11 5.37
C GLU A 7 -7.79 -0.03 4.80
N ILE A 8 -6.81 -0.61 5.51
CA ILE A 8 -5.42 -0.72 5.07
C ILE A 8 -5.36 -1.38 3.69
N ARG A 9 -6.05 -2.52 3.51
CA ARG A 9 -6.07 -3.24 2.23
C ARG A 9 -6.56 -2.33 1.11
N ARG A 10 -7.68 -1.64 1.30
CA ARG A 10 -8.28 -0.75 0.29
C ARG A 10 -7.39 0.44 -0.05
N ALA A 11 -6.79 1.07 0.95
CA ALA A 11 -5.90 2.22 0.75
C ALA A 11 -4.70 1.84 -0.14
N TYR A 12 -3.99 0.76 0.21
CA TYR A 12 -2.82 0.30 -0.53
C TYR A 12 -3.16 -0.29 -1.92
N GLU A 13 -4.34 -0.90 -2.09
CA GLU A 13 -4.84 -1.35 -3.40
C GLU A 13 -4.99 -0.18 -4.39
N GLY A 14 -5.34 1.02 -3.89
CA GLY A 14 -5.41 2.24 -4.69
C GLY A 14 -4.12 2.53 -5.45
N VAL A 15 -2.97 2.27 -4.83
CA VAL A 15 -1.64 2.49 -5.42
C VAL A 15 -1.01 1.22 -6.02
N GLY A 16 -1.75 0.11 -6.11
CA GLY A 16 -1.24 -1.13 -6.72
C GLY A 16 -0.35 -1.95 -5.77
N ILE A 17 -0.66 -1.90 -4.48
CA ILE A 17 -0.03 -2.69 -3.43
C ILE A 17 -1.07 -3.65 -2.85
N ARG A 18 -0.68 -4.92 -2.71
CA ARG A 18 -1.48 -5.96 -2.09
C ARG A 18 -1.06 -6.15 -0.64
N LEU A 19 -2.04 -6.16 0.25
CA LEU A 19 -1.84 -6.57 1.64
C LEU A 19 -1.75 -8.11 1.71
N ASP A 20 -0.72 -8.63 2.34
CA ASP A 20 -0.49 -10.06 2.54
C ASP A 20 -0.58 -10.43 4.03
N HIS A 21 -0.56 -11.73 4.33
CA HIS A 21 -0.70 -12.24 5.70
C HIS A 21 0.22 -11.54 6.71
N PRO A 22 -0.22 -11.44 7.97
CA PRO A 22 0.55 -10.78 9.01
C PRO A 22 1.98 -11.35 9.08
N ALA A 23 2.96 -10.46 9.20
CA ALA A 23 4.29 -10.82 9.64
C ALA A 23 4.18 -11.46 11.05
N SER A 24 5.08 -12.39 11.36
CA SER A 24 5.16 -13.04 12.67
C SER A 24 4.95 -12.00 13.78
N TYR A 25 4.07 -12.30 14.75
CA TYR A 25 3.58 -11.42 15.83
C TYR A 25 2.30 -10.58 15.58
N GLY A 26 1.65 -10.70 14.41
CA GLY A 26 0.22 -10.37 14.26
C GLY A 26 -0.14 -8.87 14.25
N THR A 27 0.82 -7.98 14.47
CA THR A 27 0.62 -6.52 14.53
C THR A 27 1.09 -5.78 13.27
N TYR A 28 1.73 -6.51 12.34
CA TYR A 28 2.25 -5.95 11.10
C TYR A 28 1.82 -6.83 9.92
N TYR A 29 1.44 -6.20 8.82
CA TYR A 29 1.04 -6.84 7.58
C TYR A 29 2.05 -6.55 6.48
N ARG A 30 2.33 -7.55 5.65
CA ARG A 30 3.29 -7.41 4.56
C ARG A 30 2.65 -6.69 3.38
N LEU A 31 3.35 -5.72 2.82
CA LEU A 31 2.96 -5.00 1.62
C LEU A 31 3.70 -5.60 0.43
N LEU A 32 2.98 -6.16 -0.52
CA LEU A 32 3.54 -6.78 -1.72
C LEU A 32 3.13 -5.99 -2.97
N CYS A 33 4.00 -5.95 -3.97
CA CYS A 33 3.63 -5.41 -5.28
C CYS A 33 2.51 -6.26 -5.90
N ALA A 34 1.41 -5.63 -6.32
CA ALA A 34 0.29 -6.34 -6.94
C ALA A 34 0.65 -7.00 -8.29
N ALA A 35 1.69 -6.51 -8.97
CA ALA A 35 2.13 -7.07 -10.26
C ALA A 35 3.18 -8.18 -10.13
N CYS A 36 4.29 -7.91 -9.44
CA CYS A 36 5.43 -8.84 -9.42
C CYS A 36 5.57 -9.63 -8.10
N GLY A 37 4.70 -9.39 -7.11
CA GLY A 37 4.71 -10.10 -5.83
C GLY A 37 5.87 -9.76 -4.90
N ARG A 38 6.82 -8.91 -5.30
CA ARG A 38 7.95 -8.51 -4.45
C ARG A 38 7.48 -7.77 -3.21
N MET A 39 8.16 -8.02 -2.10
CA MET A 39 7.94 -7.30 -0.85
C MET A 39 8.37 -5.83 -0.99
N ILE A 40 7.50 -4.92 -0.57
CA ILE A 40 7.70 -3.46 -0.59
C ILE A 40 7.97 -2.96 0.83
N GLY A 41 7.27 -3.51 1.83
CA GLY A 41 7.40 -3.07 3.21
C GLY A 41 6.40 -3.75 4.13
N ASN A 42 6.15 -3.14 5.29
CA ASN A 42 5.17 -3.57 6.27
C ASN A 42 4.32 -2.40 6.74
N VAL A 43 3.10 -2.68 7.20
CA VAL A 43 2.18 -1.70 7.81
C VAL A 43 1.63 -2.26 9.11
N GLY A 44 1.56 -1.43 10.16
CA GLY A 44 0.95 -1.81 11.43
C GLY A 44 -0.57 -1.68 11.38
N ASP A 45 -1.29 -2.49 12.14
CA ASP A 45 -2.77 -2.47 12.21
C ASP A 45 -3.34 -1.56 13.30
N ARG A 46 -2.47 -0.85 14.04
CA ARG A 46 -2.84 0.11 15.10
C ARG A 46 -3.06 1.53 14.58
N LEU A 47 -3.64 1.66 13.39
CA LEU A 47 -4.02 2.94 12.81
C LEU A 47 -5.39 3.37 13.34
N LEU A 48 -5.60 4.68 13.48
CA LEU A 48 -6.93 5.25 13.69
C LEU A 48 -7.74 5.15 12.38
N PRO A 49 -9.08 5.09 12.45
CA PRO A 49 -9.92 5.09 11.26
C PRO A 49 -9.60 6.26 10.31
N GLY A 50 -9.46 5.97 9.03
CA GLY A 50 -9.12 6.93 7.97
C GLY A 50 -7.62 7.17 7.77
N GLN A 51 -6.77 6.86 8.76
CA GLN A 51 -5.33 7.18 8.67
C GLN A 51 -4.62 6.39 7.57
N ALA A 52 -5.07 5.17 7.26
CA ALA A 52 -4.43 4.39 6.21
C ALA A 52 -4.54 5.10 4.85
N GLN A 53 -5.71 5.68 4.58
CA GLN A 53 -5.97 6.44 3.35
C GLN A 53 -5.17 7.75 3.33
N GLU A 54 -5.17 8.51 4.43
CA GLU A 54 -4.40 9.76 4.54
C GLU A 54 -2.91 9.56 4.29
N ILE A 55 -2.32 8.49 4.83
CA ILE A 55 -0.91 8.14 4.63
C ILE A 55 -0.63 7.84 3.16
N VAL A 56 -1.47 7.01 2.52
CA VAL A 56 -1.29 6.63 1.11
C VAL A 56 -1.44 7.85 0.19
N ASP A 57 -2.42 8.72 0.46
CA ASP A 57 -2.66 9.93 -0.31
C ASP A 57 -1.50 10.93 -0.18
N ALA A 58 -0.99 11.15 1.04
CA ALA A 58 0.18 11.99 1.29
C ALA A 58 1.45 11.49 0.57
N GLN A 59 1.55 10.18 0.32
CA GLN A 59 2.69 9.54 -0.34
C GLN A 59 2.45 9.29 -1.84
N ARG A 60 1.28 9.64 -2.37
CA ARG A 60 0.83 9.24 -3.71
C ARG A 60 1.77 9.71 -4.82
N GLU A 61 2.31 10.92 -4.70
CA GLU A 61 3.26 11.46 -5.68
C GLU A 61 4.61 10.73 -5.66
N LEU A 62 5.03 10.20 -4.51
CA LEU A 62 6.25 9.39 -4.39
C LEU A 62 6.07 8.04 -5.10
N TYR A 63 4.89 7.42 -4.98
CA TYR A 63 4.54 6.23 -5.77
C TYR A 63 4.51 6.54 -7.28
N ALA A 64 3.92 7.68 -7.67
CA ALA A 64 3.79 8.09 -9.07
C ALA A 64 5.13 8.49 -9.72
N SER A 65 6.10 8.94 -8.92
CA SER A 65 7.46 9.26 -9.38
C SER A 65 8.42 8.06 -9.31
N GLY A 66 7.99 6.94 -8.71
CA GLY A 66 8.84 5.76 -8.50
C GLY A 66 9.86 5.91 -7.36
N LEU A 67 9.73 6.96 -6.54
CA LEU A 67 10.54 7.18 -5.33
C LEU A 67 10.06 6.32 -4.15
N LEU A 68 8.83 5.81 -4.22
CA LEU A 68 8.25 4.87 -3.27
C LEU A 68 7.55 3.73 -4.04
N GLY A 69 7.51 2.52 -3.46
CA GLY A 69 6.90 1.34 -4.08
C GLY A 69 7.91 0.39 -4.70
N CYS A 70 7.49 -0.39 -5.70
CA CYS A 70 8.31 -1.45 -6.27
C CYS A 70 9.16 -0.98 -7.45
N ALA A 71 10.42 -1.43 -7.50
CA ALA A 71 11.34 -1.19 -8.61
C ALA A 71 10.87 -1.74 -9.97
N CYS A 72 9.80 -2.55 -10.03
CA CYS A 72 9.20 -2.97 -11.30
C CYS A 72 8.39 -1.87 -12.00
N GLY A 73 8.17 -0.71 -11.37
CA GLY A 73 7.44 0.41 -11.96
C GLY A 73 5.92 0.29 -11.94
N HIS A 74 5.35 -0.79 -11.40
CA HIS A 74 3.89 -1.00 -11.42
C HIS A 74 3.09 0.13 -10.75
N GLN A 75 3.52 0.58 -9.56
CA GLN A 75 2.89 1.70 -8.84
C GLN A 75 2.94 2.98 -9.68
N GLN A 76 4.10 3.23 -10.31
CA GLN A 76 4.32 4.37 -11.19
C GLN A 76 3.36 4.35 -12.38
N GLU A 77 3.30 3.24 -13.11
CA GLU A 77 2.43 3.06 -14.28
C GLU A 77 0.94 3.20 -13.92
N ARG A 78 0.52 2.59 -12.81
CA ARG A 78 -0.87 2.68 -12.34
C ARG A 78 -1.29 4.13 -12.07
N LEU A 79 -0.39 4.93 -11.52
CA LEU A 79 -0.69 6.31 -11.11
C LEU A 79 -0.44 7.36 -12.20
N LYS A 80 0.34 7.05 -13.24
CA LYS A 80 0.54 7.92 -14.41
C LYS A 80 -0.78 8.31 -15.09
N GLY A 81 -1.78 7.43 -15.09
CA GLY A 81 -3.09 7.67 -15.69
C GLY A 81 -4.10 8.39 -14.79
N ALA A 82 -3.78 8.68 -13.53
CA ALA A 82 -4.72 9.24 -12.56
C ALA A 82 -4.63 10.76 -12.40
N ARG A 83 -4.05 11.46 -13.39
CA ARG A 83 -4.21 12.90 -13.58
C ARG A 83 -5.40 13.14 -14.49
N SER A 84 -6.59 13.27 -13.92
CA SER A 84 -7.77 13.85 -14.55
C SER A 84 -8.62 14.50 -13.47
#